data_AF-A0A6A6SH39-F1
#
_entry.id   AF-A0A6A6SH39-F1
#
_cell.length_a   1.000
_cell.length_b   1.000
_cell.length_c   1.000
_cell.angle_alpha   90.00
_cell.angle_beta   90.00
_cell.angle_gamma   90.00
#
_symmetry.space_group_name_H-M   'P 1'
#
loop_
_entity.id
_entity.type
_entity.pdbx_description
1 polymer ?
#
loop_
_entity_poly.entity_id
_entity_poly.type
_entity_poly.pdbx_seq_one_letter_code
_entity_poly.pdbx_strand_id
1 'polypeptide(L)'
;MTVCTWRRFFASKIGHIGLAPRATRVGDVVVALRNGDWPFMLRPVGKGQYHFLGQAYLRGYMQGEIVQECKEGKRNVEQFSML
;
A
#
# COMPACT_ATOMS: atom_id res chain seq x y z
N MET A 1 -18.35 -18.02 7.36
CA MET A 1 -17.73 -17.27 6.23
C MET A 1 -16.45 -16.61 6.74
N THR A 2 -15.28 -17.07 6.28
CA THR A 2 -13.99 -16.43 6.62
C THR A 2 -13.60 -15.46 5.51
N VAL A 3 -13.71 -14.16 5.79
CA VAL A 3 -13.46 -13.06 4.83
C VAL A 3 -11.97 -12.77 4.59
N CYS A 4 -11.06 -13.33 5.41
CA CYS A 4 -9.63 -13.00 5.39
C CYS A 4 -8.71 -14.17 4.99
N THR A 5 -9.23 -15.29 4.46
CA THR A 5 -8.48 -16.56 4.22
C THR A 5 -7.24 -16.41 3.32
N TRP A 6 -7.12 -15.33 2.56
CA TRP A 6 -5.99 -15.06 1.66
C TRP A 6 -5.33 -13.69 1.89
N ARG A 7 -5.57 -13.09 3.06
CA ARG A 7 -4.94 -11.84 3.46
C ARG A 7 -3.98 -12.04 4.64
N ARG A 8 -2.91 -11.24 4.65
CA ARG A 8 -2.00 -11.11 5.79
C ARG A 8 -2.28 -9.81 6.51
N PHE A 9 -2.35 -9.88 7.83
CA PHE A 9 -2.27 -8.70 8.67
C PHE A 9 -0.86 -8.10 8.57
N PHE A 10 -0.78 -6.77 8.48
CA PHE A 10 0.49 -6.06 8.50
C PHE A 10 0.40 -4.82 9.37
N ALA A 11 1.56 -4.42 9.90
CA ALA A 11 1.78 -3.14 10.52
C ALA A 11 2.85 -2.39 9.72
N SER A 12 2.56 -1.14 9.38
CA SER A 12 3.51 -0.23 8.74
C SER A 12 4.47 0.36 9.79
N LYS A 13 5.63 0.85 9.34
CA LYS A 13 6.62 1.50 10.21
C LYS A 13 6.09 2.75 10.93
N ILE A 14 5.06 3.37 10.38
CA ILE A 14 4.41 4.58 10.91
C ILE A 14 3.21 4.25 11.82
N GLY A 15 3.05 2.99 12.23
CA GLY A 15 2.03 2.56 13.21
C GLY A 15 0.66 2.22 12.61
N HIS A 16 0.44 2.40 11.30
CA HIS A 16 -0.81 2.00 10.67
C HIS A 16 -0.90 0.49 10.46
N ILE A 17 -2.09 -0.05 10.62
CA ILE A 17 -2.38 -1.48 10.50
C ILE A 17 -3.37 -1.76 9.36
N GLY A 18 -3.27 -2.95 8.77
CA GLY A 18 -4.07 -3.28 7.61
C GLY A 18 -4.09 -4.75 7.22
N LEU A 19 -4.76 -5.04 6.11
CA LEU A 19 -4.85 -6.36 5.50
C LEU A 19 -4.34 -6.29 4.06
N ALA A 20 -3.33 -7.10 3.76
CA ALA A 20 -2.69 -7.14 2.45
C ALA A 20 -2.75 -8.54 1.83
N PRO A 21 -2.39 -8.74 0.55
CA PRO A 21 -2.36 -10.06 -0.08
C PRO A 21 -1.46 -11.04 0.68
N ARG A 22 -1.74 -12.34 0.61
CA ARG A 22 -0.97 -13.40 1.30
C ARG A 22 0.54 -13.35 1.02
N ALA A 23 0.95 -12.85 -0.15
CA ALA A 23 2.35 -12.74 -0.55
C ALA A 23 3.13 -11.63 0.19
N THR A 24 2.47 -10.77 0.96
CA THR A 24 3.07 -9.61 1.64
C THR A 24 4.12 -10.04 2.67
N ARG A 25 5.26 -9.35 2.71
CA ARG A 25 6.37 -9.57 3.65
C ARG A 25 7.00 -8.24 4.09
N VAL A 26 7.85 -8.31 5.12
CA VAL A 26 8.63 -7.15 5.59
C VAL A 26 9.49 -6.60 4.44
N GLY A 27 9.43 -5.29 4.24
CA GLY A 27 10.10 -4.59 3.13
C GLY A 27 9.20 -4.26 1.94
N ASP A 28 8.00 -4.85 1.87
CA ASP A 28 6.98 -4.40 0.93
C ASP A 28 6.43 -3.03 1.36
N VAL A 29 5.99 -2.24 0.37
CA VAL A 29 5.52 -0.88 0.57
C VAL A 29 4.05 -0.74 0.21
N VAL A 30 3.30 -0.04 1.06
CA VAL A 30 1.92 0.35 0.78
C VAL A 30 1.92 1.70 0.07
N VAL A 31 1.23 1.78 -1.06
CA VAL A 31 1.13 3.01 -1.85
C VAL A 31 -0.33 3.33 -2.14
N ALA A 32 -0.63 4.62 -2.29
CA ALA A 32 -1.83 5.07 -2.96
C ALA A 32 -1.45 5.47 -4.39
N LEU A 33 -2.15 4.92 -5.38
CA LEU A 33 -1.94 5.32 -6.76
C LEU A 33 -2.59 6.68 -7.01
N ARG A 34 -1.96 7.52 -7.84
CA ARG A 34 -2.58 8.75 -8.32
C ARG A 34 -3.83 8.35 -9.11
N ASN A 35 -5.01 8.78 -8.64
CA ASN A 35 -6.34 8.40 -9.15
C ASN A 35 -6.79 6.97 -8.80
N GLY A 36 -6.16 6.31 -7.82
CA GLY A 36 -6.65 5.06 -7.27
C GLY A 36 -7.51 5.29 -6.03
N ASP A 37 -8.65 4.61 -5.94
CA ASP A 37 -9.55 4.68 -4.77
C ASP A 37 -9.09 3.81 -3.60
N TRP A 38 -8.08 2.97 -3.82
CA TRP A 38 -7.64 1.94 -2.86
C TRP A 38 -6.12 1.96 -2.66
N PRO A 39 -5.63 1.58 -1.46
CA PRO A 39 -4.22 1.33 -1.26
C PRO A 39 -3.80 0.00 -1.92
N PHE A 40 -2.53 -0.06 -2.34
CA PHE A 40 -1.94 -1.24 -2.98
C PHE A 40 -0.63 -1.62 -2.31
N MET A 41 -0.31 -2.91 -2.30
CA MET A 41 1.00 -3.40 -1.91
C MET A 41 1.90 -3.59 -3.13
N LEU A 42 3.10 -3.06 -3.01
CA LEU A 42 4.17 -3.19 -3.99
C LEU A 42 5.42 -3.77 -3.34
N ARG A 43 6.18 -4.52 -4.14
CA ARG A 43 7.48 -5.03 -3.73
C ARG A 43 8.59 -4.39 -4.55
N PRO A 44 9.53 -3.66 -3.92
CA PRO A 44 10.68 -3.12 -4.63
C PRO A 44 11.53 -4.25 -5.19
N VAL A 45 11.91 -4.15 -6.47
CA VAL A 45 12.85 -5.08 -7.11
C VAL A 45 14.11 -4.39 -7.65
N GLY A 46 14.27 -3.10 -7.36
CA GLY A 46 15.44 -2.29 -7.70
C GLY A 46 15.23 -1.39 -8.91
N LYS A 47 16.10 -0.38 -9.08
CA LYS A 47 16.06 0.59 -10.21
C LYS A 47 14.69 1.27 -10.43
N GLY A 48 13.96 1.57 -9.34
CA GLY A 48 12.62 2.18 -9.42
C GLY A 48 11.51 1.26 -9.92
N GLN A 49 11.78 -0.04 -10.04
CA GLN A 49 10.83 -1.06 -10.46
C GLN A 49 10.19 -1.75 -9.26
N TYR A 50 8.91 -2.03 -9.40
CA TYR A 50 8.12 -2.66 -8.35
C TYR A 50 7.25 -3.77 -8.91
N HIS A 51 7.19 -4.91 -8.23
CA HIS A 51 6.19 -5.92 -8.50
C HIS A 51 4.87 -5.53 -7.85
N PHE A 52 3.80 -5.60 -8.62
CA PHE A 52 2.45 -5.39 -8.12
C PHE A 52 1.94 -6.64 -7.38
N LEU A 53 1.68 -6.52 -6.06
CA LEU A 53 1.17 -7.65 -5.27
C LEU A 53 -0.36 -7.65 -5.18
N GLY A 54 -1.00 -6.49 -5.26
CA GLY A 54 -2.45 -6.34 -5.23
C GLY A 54 -2.96 -5.33 -4.21
N GLN A 55 -4.29 -5.27 -4.09
CA GLN A 55 -4.98 -4.33 -3.20
C GLN A 55 -4.73 -4.64 -1.72
N ALA A 56 -4.54 -3.59 -0.94
CA ALA A 56 -4.45 -3.63 0.50
C ALA A 56 -5.60 -2.82 1.13
N TYR A 57 -6.01 -3.23 2.31
CA TYR A 57 -6.85 -2.44 3.19
C TYR A 57 -5.94 -1.79 4.24
N LEU A 58 -6.03 -0.48 4.39
CA LEU A 58 -5.30 0.26 5.41
C LEU A 58 -6.33 1.04 6.25
N ARG A 59 -6.33 0.81 7.56
CA ARG A 59 -7.28 1.47 8.45
C ARG A 59 -7.01 2.98 8.47
N GLY A 60 -8.06 3.78 8.31
CA GLY A 60 -7.98 5.26 8.36
C GLY A 60 -7.42 5.94 7.11
N TYR A 61 -7.33 5.20 6.00
CA TYR A 61 -6.74 5.68 4.75
C TYR A 61 -7.55 5.30 3.51
N MET A 62 -8.83 5.02 3.74
CA MET A 62 -9.77 4.56 2.72
C MET A 62 -10.79 5.62 2.34
N GLN A 63 -10.74 6.80 2.96
CA GLN A 63 -11.60 7.96 2.67
C GLN A 63 -10.78 9.11 2.04
N GLY A 64 -9.66 8.79 1.38
CA GLY A 64 -8.84 9.76 0.66
C GLY A 64 -7.82 10.51 1.52
N GLU A 65 -7.63 10.11 2.78
CA GLU A 65 -6.69 10.74 3.70
C GLU A 65 -5.23 10.67 3.20
N ILE A 66 -4.85 9.60 2.48
CA ILE A 66 -3.50 9.49 1.88
C ILE A 66 -3.31 10.59 0.83
N VAL A 67 -4.32 10.83 0.00
CA VAL A 67 -4.24 11.82 -1.08
C VAL A 67 -4.12 13.23 -0.50
N GLN A 68 -4.81 13.49 0.61
CA GLN A 68 -4.72 14.76 1.32
C GLN A 68 -3.34 14.96 1.96
N GLU A 69 -2.80 13.95 2.63
CA GLU A 69 -1.43 14.01 3.19
C GLU A 69 -0.36 14.22 2.10
N CYS A 70 -0.53 13.61 0.92
CA CYS A 70 0.35 13.84 -0.23
C CYS A 70 0.25 15.28 -0.76
N LYS A 71 -0.95 15.88 -0.81
CA LYS A 71 -1.15 17.28 -1.20
C LYS A 71 -0.55 18.26 -0.19
N GLU A 72 -0.59 17.91 1.10
CA GLU A 72 -0.01 18.69 2.20
C GLU A 72 1.51 18.54 2.32
N GLY A 73 2.15 17.77 1.43
CA GLY A 73 3.60 17.55 1.44
C GLY A 73 4.11 16.65 2.58
N LYS A 74 3.19 15.97 3.30
CA LYS A 74 3.54 15.06 4.41
C LYS A 74 4.06 13.71 3.93
N ARG A 75 3.87 13.36 2.65
CA ARG A 75 4.33 12.11 2.05
C ARG A 75 4.97 12.33 0.68
N ASN A 76 6.00 11.54 0.40
CA ASN A 76 6.71 11.56 -0.88
C ASN A 76 5.83 10.98 -2.00
N VAL A 77 5.76 11.72 -3.11
CA VAL A 77 5.13 11.25 -4.35
C VAL A 77 6.24 10.82 -5.29
N GLU A 78 6.28 9.53 -5.61
CA GLU A 78 7.27 8.96 -6.51
C GLU A 78 6.58 8.36 -7.73
N GLN A 79 7.21 8.55 -8.90
CA GLN A 79 6.82 7.82 -10.10
C GLN A 79 7.58 6.50 -10.12
N PHE A 80 6.83 5.41 -10.27
CA PHE A 80 7.38 4.07 -10.38
C PHE A 80 6.74 3.32 -11.54
N SER A 81 7.49 2.36 -12.06
CA SER A 81 7.01 1.44 -13.09
C SER A 81 6.63 0.12 -12.43
N MET A 82 5.47 -0.41 -12.82
CA MET A 82 4.95 -1.70 -12.34
C MET A 82 5.39 -2.80 -13.30
N LEU A 83 5.93 -3.89 -12.74
CA LEU A 83 6.21 -5.16 -13.40
C LEU A 83 5.13 -6.19 -13.07
#